data_AF-M1AW43-F1
#
_entry.id   AF-M1AW43-F1
#
_cell.length_a   1.000
_cell.length_b   1.000
_cell.length_c   1.000
_cell.angle_alpha   90.00
_cell.angle_beta   90.00
_cell.angle_gamma   90.00
#
_symmetry.space_group_name_H-M   'P 1'
#
loop_
_entity.id
_entity.type
_entity.pdbx_description
1 polymer ?
#
loop_
_entity_poly.entity_id
_entity_poly.type
_entity_poly.pdbx_seq_one_letter_code
_entity_poly.pdbx_strand_id
1 'polypeptide(L)'
;MTIISVVLGRTFHYVDDVLPFRLGGNDLPVDDIAAVCLLVYFGVSTLLDASSSDGMKAEEEQKEAELAVSEFSGNGAGLLSAASTIVSTFALVFVAEWGDKSFFSTIALAAASSPLGVIGGALAGHGAATLLAVLGGSLLGTFLSEKVIAYIGGTLFLVFAAVTVIEIVS
;
A
#
# COMPACT_ATOMS: atom_id res chain seq x y z
N MET A 1 -3.05 -4.76 -7.44
CA MET A 1 -3.09 -4.93 -5.96
C MET A 1 -4.36 -5.60 -5.41
N THR A 2 -5.57 -5.11 -5.70
CA THR A 2 -6.81 -5.60 -5.06
C THR A 2 -7.11 -7.08 -5.32
N ILE A 3 -6.85 -7.59 -6.54
CA ILE A 3 -7.04 -9.03 -6.83
C ILE A 3 -6.09 -9.88 -6.01
N ILE A 4 -4.82 -9.50 -5.91
CA ILE A 4 -3.82 -10.27 -5.17
C ILE A 4 -4.19 -10.28 -3.68
N SER A 5 -4.56 -9.14 -3.10
CA SER A 5 -5.02 -9.07 -1.71
C SER A 5 -6.27 -9.91 -1.45
N VAL A 6 -7.24 -9.91 -2.38
CA VAL A 6 -8.47 -10.72 -2.28
C VAL A 6 -8.17 -12.21 -2.46
N VAL A 7 -7.31 -12.58 -3.41
CA VAL A 7 -6.90 -13.97 -3.64
C VAL A 7 -6.09 -14.48 -2.45
N LEU A 8 -5.18 -13.68 -1.90
CA LEU A 8 -4.41 -14.03 -0.70
C LEU A 8 -5.35 -14.25 0.50
N GLY A 9 -6.30 -13.33 0.73
CA GLY A 9 -7.30 -13.48 1.79
C GLY A 9 -8.18 -14.72 1.61
N ARG A 10 -8.65 -14.98 0.38
CA ARG A 10 -9.41 -16.19 0.04
C ARG A 10 -8.58 -17.47 0.20
N THR A 11 -7.29 -17.42 -0.13
CA THR A 11 -6.38 -18.55 0.03
C THR A 11 -6.13 -18.84 1.51
N PHE A 12 -5.99 -17.81 2.35
CA PHE A 12 -5.89 -17.97 3.80
C PHE A 12 -7.13 -18.64 4.39
N HIS A 13 -8.32 -18.19 4.01
CA HIS A 13 -9.57 -18.83 4.42
C HIS A 13 -9.69 -20.28 3.92
N TYR A 14 -9.25 -20.56 2.68
CA TYR A 14 -9.25 -21.93 2.13
C TYR A 14 -8.21 -22.84 2.82
N VAL A 15 -7.10 -22.29 3.30
CA VAL A 15 -6.13 -23.03 4.11
C VAL A 15 -6.73 -23.38 5.47
N ASP A 16 -7.56 -22.51 6.05
CA ASP A 16 -8.28 -22.83 7.29
C ASP A 16 -9.31 -23.97 7.09
N ASP A 17 -9.98 -24.00 5.93
CA ASP A 17 -10.86 -25.12 5.52
C ASP A 17 -10.09 -26.46 5.36
N VAL A 18 -8.80 -26.42 4.99
CA VAL A 18 -7.96 -27.61 4.71
C VAL A 18 -7.12 -28.05 5.91
N LEU A 19 -6.74 -27.13 6.80
CA LEU A 19 -6.00 -27.38 8.04
C LEU A 19 -6.81 -26.90 9.25
N PRO A 20 -7.93 -27.56 9.60
CA PRO A 20 -8.63 -27.26 10.84
C PRO A 20 -7.70 -27.63 12.00
N PHE A 21 -7.04 -26.64 12.61
CA PHE A 21 -6.28 -26.81 13.84
C PHE A 21 -7.28 -27.12 14.97
N ARG A 22 -7.67 -28.39 15.07
CA ARG A 22 -8.64 -28.90 16.05
C ARG A 22 -8.00 -29.00 17.43
N LEU A 23 -8.14 -27.95 18.24
CA LEU A 23 -7.90 -28.01 19.68
C LEU A 23 -9.24 -28.04 20.42
N GLY A 24 -9.69 -29.24 20.85
CA GLY A 24 -10.81 -29.36 21.79
C GLY A 24 -12.23 -29.34 21.22
N GLY A 25 -12.43 -29.64 19.93
CA GLY A 25 -13.76 -29.96 19.37
C GLY A 25 -14.56 -28.78 18.80
N ASN A 26 -14.04 -27.56 18.86
CA ASN A 26 -14.58 -26.39 18.15
C ASN A 26 -13.63 -26.02 17.01
N ASP A 27 -14.17 -25.70 15.84
CA ASP A 27 -13.40 -25.16 14.72
C ASP A 27 -12.94 -23.74 15.12
N LEU A 28 -11.62 -23.53 15.30
CA LEU A 28 -11.07 -22.21 15.61
C LEU A 28 -10.91 -21.41 14.31
N PRO A 29 -11.45 -20.18 14.20
CA PRO A 29 -11.24 -19.32 13.04
C PRO A 29 -9.85 -18.67 13.14
N VAL A 30 -8.83 -19.37 12.66
CA VAL A 30 -7.42 -18.96 12.80
C VAL A 30 -7.16 -17.72 11.95
N ASP A 31 -7.82 -17.61 10.80
CA ASP A 31 -7.75 -16.46 9.91
C ASP A 31 -8.28 -15.19 10.58
N ASP A 32 -9.45 -15.25 11.24
CA ASP A 32 -10.03 -14.11 11.94
C ASP A 32 -9.18 -13.71 13.17
N ILE A 33 -8.65 -14.68 13.92
CA ILE A 33 -7.75 -14.42 15.05
C ILE A 33 -6.46 -13.74 14.55
N ALA A 34 -5.89 -14.21 13.44
CA ALA A 34 -4.70 -13.59 12.85
C ALA A 34 -4.98 -12.17 12.37
N ALA A 35 -6.15 -11.93 11.76
CA ALA A 35 -6.58 -10.61 11.35
C ALA A 35 -6.72 -9.66 12.56
N VAL A 36 -7.35 -10.10 13.65
CA VAL A 36 -7.46 -9.33 14.90
C VAL A 36 -6.08 -9.02 15.47
N CYS A 37 -5.18 -9.99 15.56
CA CYS A 37 -3.82 -9.77 16.06
C CYS A 37 -3.07 -8.71 15.24
N LEU A 38 -3.16 -8.77 13.91
CA LEU A 38 -2.54 -7.79 13.01
C LEU A 38 -3.17 -6.41 13.16
N LEU A 39 -4.50 -6.32 13.17
CA LEU A 39 -5.23 -5.06 13.31
C LEU A 39 -4.95 -4.38 14.65
N VAL A 40 -4.90 -5.15 15.75
CA VAL A 40 -4.52 -4.61 17.06
C VAL A 40 -3.06 -4.16 17.06
N TYR A 41 -2.14 -4.97 16.52
CA TYR A 41 -0.72 -4.62 16.46
C TYR A 41 -0.49 -3.31 15.67
N PHE A 42 -1.03 -3.22 14.45
CA PHE A 42 -0.91 -2.02 13.62
C PHE A 42 -1.63 -0.83 14.27
N GLY A 43 -2.84 -1.03 14.79
CA GLY A 43 -3.61 0.04 15.43
C GLY A 43 -2.89 0.66 16.62
N VAL A 44 -2.40 -0.17 17.55
CA VAL A 44 -1.65 0.30 18.72
C VAL A 44 -0.33 0.94 18.30
N SER A 45 0.44 0.31 17.40
CA SER A 45 1.74 0.84 16.97
C SER A 45 1.59 2.21 16.30
N THR A 46 0.63 2.37 15.39
CA THR A 46 0.35 3.65 14.73
C THR A 46 -0.09 4.73 15.71
N LEU A 47 -0.89 4.40 16.74
CA LEU A 47 -1.28 5.36 17.79
C LEU A 47 -0.12 5.74 18.71
N LEU A 48 0.76 4.79 19.04
CA LEU A 48 1.97 5.05 19.84
C LEU A 48 2.95 5.94 19.07
N ASP A 49 3.12 5.72 17.77
CA ASP A 49 3.93 6.57 16.90
C ASP A 49 3.33 7.99 16.78
N ALA A 50 1.99 8.10 16.74
CA ALA A 50 1.30 9.40 16.74
C ALA A 50 1.40 10.17 18.09
N SER A 51 1.50 9.44 19.20
CA SER A 51 1.49 9.98 20.57
C SER A 51 2.87 10.29 21.12
N SER A 52 3.87 9.50 20.74
CA SER A 52 5.27 9.79 21.04
C SER A 52 5.64 11.11 20.37
N SER A 53 6.32 12.01 21.09
CA SER A 53 6.75 13.32 20.56
C SER A 53 7.85 13.11 19.52
N ASP A 54 7.46 12.67 18.32
CA ASP A 54 8.32 12.17 17.25
C ASP A 54 8.19 13.02 15.99
N GLY A 55 8.20 14.35 16.15
CA GLY A 55 8.51 15.23 15.02
C GLY A 55 9.91 14.94 14.45
N MET A 56 10.77 14.24 15.21
CA MET A 56 12.16 13.98 14.86
C MET A 56 12.31 12.84 13.84
N LYS A 57 11.61 11.70 13.96
CA LYS A 57 11.67 10.64 12.91
C LYS A 57 11.05 11.06 11.59
N ALA A 58 9.90 11.73 11.60
CA ALA A 58 9.27 12.20 10.36
C ALA A 58 10.15 13.26 9.67
N GLU A 59 10.74 14.19 10.41
CA GLU A 59 11.72 15.15 9.85
C GLU A 59 13.01 14.47 9.37
N GLU A 60 13.46 13.39 10.02
CA GLU A 60 14.64 12.62 9.62
C GLU A 60 14.38 11.83 8.32
N GLU A 61 13.25 11.12 8.22
CA GLU A 61 12.82 10.44 6.99
C GLU A 61 12.62 11.43 5.84
N GLN A 62 12.02 12.59 6.11
CA GLN A 62 11.85 13.65 5.12
C GLN A 62 13.20 14.21 4.66
N LYS A 63 14.14 14.45 5.57
CA LYS A 63 15.50 14.90 5.23
C LYS A 63 16.27 13.85 4.45
N GLU A 64 16.14 12.57 4.79
CA GLU A 64 16.79 11.48 4.07
C GLU A 64 16.25 11.38 2.64
N ALA A 65 14.93 11.51 2.46
CA ALA A 65 14.31 11.59 1.13
C ALA A 65 14.77 12.83 0.34
N GLU A 66 14.85 14.01 0.99
CA GLU A 66 15.32 15.24 0.35
C GLU A 66 16.81 15.15 -0.02
N LEU A 67 17.64 14.52 0.83
CA LEU A 67 19.03 14.23 0.54
C LEU A 67 19.17 13.29 -0.66
N ALA A 68 18.40 12.20 -0.71
CA ALA A 68 18.39 11.28 -1.85
C ALA A 68 17.99 11.98 -3.17
N VAL A 69 17.03 12.92 -3.12
CA VAL A 69 16.61 13.71 -4.28
C VAL A 69 17.65 14.78 -4.65
N SER A 70 18.34 15.38 -3.67
CA SER A 70 19.38 16.39 -3.93
C SER A 70 20.67 15.77 -4.48
N GLU A 71 21.07 14.59 -4.00
CA GLU A 71 22.19 13.80 -4.53
C GLU A 71 21.96 13.42 -5.99
N PHE A 72 20.71 13.12 -6.35
CA PHE A 72 20.28 12.90 -7.74
C PHE A 72 20.51 14.13 -8.64
N SER A 73 20.45 15.35 -8.10
CA SER A 73 20.59 16.59 -8.87
C SER A 73 22.02 17.11 -9.02
N GLY A 74 23.00 16.60 -8.25
CA GLY A 74 24.37 17.14 -8.19
C GLY A 74 25.45 16.18 -8.69
N ASN A 75 26.09 16.51 -9.83
CA ASN A 75 27.23 15.83 -10.47
C ASN A 75 26.95 14.51 -11.22
N GLY A 76 27.86 14.12 -12.13
CA GLY A 76 27.75 12.93 -12.99
C GLY A 76 27.63 11.57 -12.29
N ALA A 77 27.79 11.50 -10.97
CA ALA A 77 27.37 10.36 -10.14
C ALA A 77 25.83 10.23 -10.06
N GLY A 78 25.11 11.32 -10.26
CA GLY A 78 23.65 11.42 -10.33
C GLY A 78 23.03 10.63 -11.48
N LEU A 79 23.75 10.35 -12.58
CA LEU A 79 23.20 9.51 -13.67
C LEU A 79 23.05 8.05 -13.26
N LEU A 80 24.01 7.50 -12.51
CA LEU A 80 23.95 6.13 -11.99
C LEU A 80 22.92 6.02 -10.87
N SER A 81 22.86 7.01 -9.98
CA SER A 81 21.82 7.11 -8.94
C SER A 81 20.43 7.23 -9.58
N ALA A 82 20.28 8.08 -10.61
CA ALA A 82 19.05 8.24 -11.36
C ALA A 82 18.61 6.94 -12.05
N ALA A 83 19.53 6.28 -12.75
CA ALA A 83 19.25 5.01 -13.38
C ALA A 83 18.83 3.95 -12.35
N SER A 84 19.50 3.90 -11.19
CA SER A 84 19.13 2.99 -10.10
C SER A 84 17.72 3.24 -9.58
N THR A 85 17.37 4.51 -9.31
CA THR A 85 16.03 4.88 -8.82
C THR A 85 14.95 4.64 -9.87
N ILE A 86 15.23 4.91 -11.14
CA ILE A 86 14.30 4.62 -12.25
C ILE A 86 14.07 3.12 -12.35
N VAL A 87 15.13 2.32 -12.36
CA VAL A 87 15.02 0.85 -12.46
C VAL A 87 14.30 0.29 -11.24
N SER A 88 14.59 0.78 -10.04
CA SER A 88 13.96 0.32 -8.80
C SER A 88 12.48 0.68 -8.76
N THR A 89 12.14 1.93 -9.05
CA THR A 89 10.74 2.40 -9.10
C THR A 89 9.98 1.68 -10.21
N PHE A 90 10.58 1.53 -11.39
CA PHE A 90 9.99 0.76 -12.49
C PHE A 90 9.74 -0.68 -12.06
N ALA A 91 10.72 -1.37 -11.49
CA ALA A 91 10.57 -2.76 -11.06
C ALA A 91 9.49 -2.92 -9.99
N LEU A 92 9.45 -2.02 -9.00
CA LEU A 92 8.43 -2.03 -7.95
C LEU A 92 7.03 -1.82 -8.53
N VAL A 93 6.83 -0.78 -9.34
CA VAL A 93 5.53 -0.48 -9.96
C VAL A 93 5.11 -1.58 -10.93
N PHE A 94 6.07 -2.10 -11.70
CA PHE A 94 5.82 -3.18 -12.64
C PHE A 94 5.39 -4.46 -11.96
N VAL A 95 6.09 -4.88 -10.89
CA VAL A 95 5.68 -6.04 -10.07
C VAL A 95 4.33 -5.77 -9.40
N ALA A 96 4.08 -4.53 -8.96
CA ALA A 96 2.84 -4.16 -8.28
C ALA A 96 1.60 -4.19 -9.21
N GLU A 97 1.78 -3.78 -10.46
CA GLU A 97 0.74 -3.76 -11.50
C GLU A 97 0.73 -5.05 -12.34
N TRP A 98 1.68 -5.96 -12.11
CA TRP A 98 1.77 -7.19 -12.88
C TRP A 98 0.50 -8.02 -12.70
N GLY A 99 -0.25 -8.20 -13.80
CA GLY A 99 -1.48 -8.99 -13.79
C GLY A 99 -2.67 -8.31 -13.12
N ASP A 100 -2.64 -7.00 -12.90
CA ASP A 100 -3.85 -6.25 -12.51
C ASP A 100 -4.82 -6.09 -13.71
N LYS A 101 -6.07 -5.69 -13.43
CA LYS A 101 -7.11 -5.47 -14.44
C LYS A 101 -6.71 -4.41 -15.47
N SER A 102 -6.00 -3.37 -15.03
CA SER A 102 -5.42 -2.32 -15.88
C SER A 102 -4.49 -2.93 -16.95
N PHE A 103 -3.67 -3.91 -16.57
CA PHE A 103 -2.73 -4.61 -17.45
C PHE A 103 -3.47 -5.42 -18.53
N PHE A 104 -4.42 -6.27 -18.13
CA PHE A 104 -5.23 -7.04 -19.09
C PHE A 104 -6.08 -6.17 -20.00
N SER A 105 -6.66 -5.08 -19.47
CA SER A 105 -7.41 -4.10 -20.25
C SER A 105 -6.53 -3.45 -21.33
N THR A 106 -5.28 -3.14 -21.00
CA THR A 106 -4.33 -2.54 -21.95
C THR A 106 -3.96 -3.54 -23.06
N ILE A 107 -3.75 -4.82 -22.73
CA ILE A 107 -3.51 -5.88 -23.73
C ILE A 107 -4.71 -6.04 -24.67
N ALA A 108 -5.92 -6.11 -24.12
CA ALA A 108 -7.14 -6.24 -24.90
C ALA A 108 -7.34 -5.04 -25.84
N LEU A 109 -7.09 -3.83 -25.35
CA LEU A 109 -7.21 -2.61 -26.14
C LEU A 109 -6.13 -2.51 -27.22
N ALA A 110 -4.88 -2.92 -26.92
CA ALA A 110 -3.80 -2.98 -27.89
C ALA A 110 -4.04 -4.03 -29.00
N ALA A 111 -4.77 -5.11 -28.68
CA ALA A 111 -5.19 -6.11 -29.67
C ALA A 111 -6.37 -5.63 -30.54
N ALA A 112 -7.25 -4.79 -30.01
CA ALA A 112 -8.44 -4.30 -30.69
C ALA A 112 -8.27 -2.96 -31.43
N SER A 113 -7.26 -2.16 -31.08
CA SER A 113 -7.05 -0.77 -31.53
C SER A 113 -5.61 -0.51 -31.96
N SER A 114 -5.30 0.70 -32.42
CA SER A 114 -3.94 1.04 -32.86
C SER A 114 -2.94 1.01 -31.68
N PRO A 115 -1.86 0.21 -31.75
CA PRO A 115 -0.92 0.05 -30.63
C PRO A 115 -0.30 1.38 -30.16
N LEU A 116 0.05 2.27 -31.09
CA LEU A 116 0.62 3.59 -30.77
C LEU A 116 -0.38 4.49 -30.03
N GLY A 117 -1.67 4.43 -30.40
CA GLY A 117 -2.72 5.19 -29.73
C GLY A 117 -2.96 4.69 -28.31
N VAL A 118 -2.90 3.38 -28.11
CA VAL A 118 -3.05 2.75 -26.78
C VAL A 118 -1.87 3.09 -25.89
N ILE A 119 -0.63 3.03 -26.40
CA ILE A 119 0.56 3.44 -25.63
C ILE A 119 0.44 4.90 -25.20
N GLY A 120 0.13 5.81 -26.12
CA GLY A 120 -0.01 7.23 -25.82
C GLY A 120 -1.12 7.52 -24.82
N GLY A 121 -2.30 6.91 -25.01
CA GLY A 121 -3.45 7.08 -24.12
C GLY A 121 -3.22 6.49 -22.72
N ALA A 122 -2.63 5.30 -22.62
CA ALA A 122 -2.31 4.66 -21.35
C ALA A 122 -1.27 5.47 -20.56
N LEU A 123 -0.20 5.95 -21.21
CA LEU A 123 0.80 6.81 -20.58
C LEU A 123 0.20 8.14 -20.12
N ALA A 124 -0.60 8.79 -20.96
CA ALA A 124 -1.24 10.06 -20.62
C ALA A 124 -2.24 9.90 -19.48
N GLY A 125 -3.09 8.86 -19.51
CA GLY A 125 -4.07 8.59 -18.47
C GLY A 125 -3.41 8.23 -17.13
N HIS A 126 -2.42 7.34 -17.14
CA HIS A 126 -1.69 6.98 -15.93
C HIS A 126 -0.90 8.17 -15.38
N GLY A 127 -0.22 8.93 -16.24
CA GLY A 127 0.48 10.16 -15.84
C GLY A 127 -0.46 11.21 -15.22
N ALA A 128 -1.65 11.41 -15.81
CA ALA A 128 -2.65 12.31 -15.25
C ALA A 128 -3.17 11.84 -13.88
N ALA A 129 -3.44 10.55 -13.72
CA ALA A 129 -3.87 9.98 -12.45
C ALA A 129 -2.80 10.15 -11.35
N THR A 130 -1.54 9.86 -11.67
CA THR A 130 -0.41 10.04 -10.74
C THR A 130 -0.20 11.50 -10.39
N LEU A 131 -0.27 12.40 -11.37
CA LEU A 131 -0.13 13.83 -11.13
C LEU A 131 -1.25 14.37 -10.22
N LEU A 132 -2.50 13.95 -10.44
CA LEU A 132 -3.60 14.29 -9.55
C LEU A 132 -3.42 13.73 -8.14
N ALA A 133 -2.93 12.49 -8.01
CA ALA A 133 -2.66 11.89 -6.71
C ALA A 133 -1.56 12.63 -5.94
N VAL A 134 -0.46 13.00 -6.61
CA VAL A 134 0.66 13.72 -6.00
C VAL A 134 0.27 15.15 -5.63
N LEU A 135 -0.37 15.89 -6.53
CA LEU A 135 -0.82 17.26 -6.25
C LEU A 135 -1.91 17.27 -5.17
N GLY A 136 -2.87 16.35 -5.26
CA GLY A 136 -3.92 16.19 -4.26
C GLY A 136 -3.34 15.85 -2.89
N GLY A 137 -2.41 14.88 -2.82
CA GLY A 137 -1.73 14.50 -1.60
C GLY A 137 -0.89 15.63 -1.00
N SER A 138 -0.16 16.38 -1.85
CA SER A 138 0.61 17.55 -1.43
C SER A 138 -0.28 18.63 -0.82
N LEU A 139 -1.40 18.96 -1.48
CA LEU A 139 -2.37 19.91 -0.95
C LEU A 139 -2.99 19.41 0.37
N LEU A 140 -3.44 18.15 0.42
CA LEU A 140 -3.99 17.54 1.63
C LEU A 140 -3.01 17.57 2.79
N GLY A 141 -1.72 17.32 2.55
CA GLY A 141 -0.66 17.40 3.55
C GLY A 141 -0.46 18.80 4.13
N THR A 142 -0.81 19.87 3.40
CA THR A 142 -0.78 21.23 3.95
C THR A 142 -1.94 21.51 4.91
N PHE A 143 -3.05 20.78 4.81
CA PHE A 143 -4.25 20.97 5.66
C PHE A 143 -4.36 19.95 6.80
N LEU A 144 -3.86 18.72 6.60
CA LEU A 144 -3.93 17.62 7.55
C LEU A 144 -2.53 17.34 8.11
N SER A 145 -2.37 17.55 9.42
CA SER A 145 -1.14 17.13 10.10
C SER A 145 -1.00 15.60 10.04
N GLU A 146 0.21 15.12 9.80
CA GLU A 146 0.55 13.68 9.82
C GLU A 146 0.07 12.98 11.09
N LYS A 147 0.11 13.69 12.23
CA LYS A 147 -0.42 13.19 13.51
C LYS A 147 -1.90 12.87 13.42
N VAL A 148 -2.71 13.74 12.80
CA VAL A 148 -4.15 13.53 12.63
C VAL A 148 -4.41 12.30 11.77
N ILE A 149 -3.64 12.15 10.69
CA ILE A 149 -3.74 10.98 9.79
C ILE A 149 -3.39 9.70 10.55
N ALA A 150 -2.32 9.71 11.34
CA ALA A 150 -1.90 8.57 12.15
C ALA A 150 -2.93 8.23 13.24
N TYR A 151 -3.48 9.23 13.95
CA TYR A 151 -4.55 9.00 14.93
C TYR A 151 -5.80 8.37 14.30
N ILE A 152 -6.22 8.87 13.13
CA ILE A 152 -7.39 8.34 12.41
C ILE A 152 -7.10 6.90 11.95
N GLY A 153 -5.94 6.66 11.32
CA GLY A 153 -5.55 5.34 10.83
C GLY A 153 -5.44 4.30 11.95
N GLY A 154 -4.74 4.64 13.03
CA GLY A 154 -4.61 3.78 14.20
C GLY A 154 -5.94 3.47 14.87
N THR A 155 -6.83 4.47 14.99
CA THR A 155 -8.19 4.28 15.51
C THR A 155 -9.02 3.37 14.61
N LEU A 156 -8.95 3.54 13.28
CA LEU A 156 -9.67 2.70 12.32
C LEU A 156 -9.24 1.23 12.41
N PHE A 157 -7.94 0.95 12.55
CA PHE A 157 -7.46 -0.41 12.74
C PHE A 157 -8.04 -1.06 14.01
N LEU A 158 -8.12 -0.32 15.13
CA LEU A 158 -8.73 -0.84 16.36
C LEU A 158 -10.24 -1.04 16.24
N VAL A 159 -10.94 -0.17 15.51
CA VAL A 159 -12.37 -0.35 15.23
C VAL A 159 -12.61 -1.63 14.42
N PHE A 160 -11.83 -1.86 13.36
CA PHE A 160 -11.95 -3.10 12.59
C PHE A 160 -11.62 -4.33 13.44
N ALA A 161 -10.59 -4.27 14.29
CA ALA A 161 -10.29 -5.36 15.21
C ALA A 161 -11.47 -5.68 16.14
N ALA A 162 -12.11 -4.67 16.70
CA ALA A 162 -13.26 -4.85 17.58
C ALA A 162 -14.47 -5.45 16.84
N VAL A 163 -14.74 -5.00 15.61
CA VAL A 163 -15.79 -5.56 14.76
C VAL A 163 -15.54 -7.04 14.47
N THR A 164 -14.32 -7.41 14.07
CA THR A 164 -13.96 -8.82 13.81
C THR A 164 -14.08 -9.67 15.07
N VAL A 165 -13.69 -9.17 16.26
CA VAL A 165 -13.90 -9.89 17.53
C VAL A 165 -15.38 -10.13 17.81
N ILE A 166 -16.25 -9.16 17.53
CA ILE A 166 -17.70 -9.32 17.72
C ILE A 166 -18.24 -10.38 16.76
N GLU A 167 -17.77 -10.42 15.52
CA GLU A 167 -18.16 -11.44 14.54
C GLU A 167 -17.72 -12.86 14.98
N ILE A 168 -16.53 -13.02 15.56
CA ILE A 168 -16.06 -14.32 16.09
C ILE A 168 -16.92 -14.81 17.27
N VAL A 169 -17.41 -13.89 18.11
CA VAL A 169 -18.11 -14.22 19.36
C VAL A 169 -19.62 -14.39 19.15
N SER A 170 -20.20 -13.80 18.10
CA SER A 170 -21.65 -13.86 17.79
C SER A 170 -22.04 -15.11 17.02
#